data_AF-A0A7X0E9U4-F1
#
_entry.id   AF-A0A7X0E9U4-F1
#
_cell.length_a   1.000
_cell.length_b   1.000
_cell.length_c   1.000
_cell.angle_alpha   90.00
_cell.angle_beta   90.00
_cell.angle_gamma   90.00
#
_symmetry.space_group_name_H-M   'P 1'
#
loop_
_entity.id
_entity.type
_entity.pdbx_description
1 polymer ?
#
loop_
_entity_poly.entity_id
_entity_poly.type
_entity_poly.pdbx_seq_one_letter_code
_entity_poly.pdbx_strand_id
1 'polypeptide(L)'
;MEVSDVLLEAIRSLRSTFHVVLRDSQCLELAFSSVVLAGAEGSHIMSFTSPHSAWAMEWDSVNSNWVARPELSNPASGSVVEAFVKRSHTGYMLSFSDRGSPLVRWGFTAKAIAIRAATQA
;
A
#
# COMPACT_ATOMS: atom_id res chain seq x y z
N MET A 1 13.64 10.59 -1.80
CA MET A 1 14.36 9.44 -2.41
C MET A 1 13.40 8.82 -3.40
N GLU A 2 13.73 8.76 -4.68
CA GLU A 2 12.91 8.02 -5.63
C GLU A 2 12.94 6.53 -5.30
N VAL A 3 11.78 5.88 -5.36
CA VAL A 3 11.64 4.45 -5.10
C VAL A 3 12.18 3.69 -6.31
N SER A 4 13.30 2.99 -6.13
CA SER A 4 13.91 2.17 -7.18
C SER A 4 13.06 0.93 -7.47
N ASP A 5 13.20 0.35 -8.67
CA ASP A 5 12.47 -0.87 -9.03
C ASP A 5 12.84 -2.06 -8.14
N VAL A 6 14.08 -2.10 -7.64
CA VAL A 6 14.55 -3.07 -6.63
C VAL A 6 13.75 -2.94 -5.33
N LEU A 7 13.46 -1.71 -4.91
CA LEU A 7 12.65 -1.45 -3.71
C LEU A 7 11.20 -1.90 -3.90
N LEU A 8 10.64 -1.71 -5.10
CA LEU A 8 9.30 -2.20 -5.43
C LEU A 8 9.23 -3.71 -5.45
N GLU A 9 10.21 -4.39 -6.04
CA GLU A 9 10.29 -5.86 -6.01
C GLU A 9 10.48 -6.41 -4.60
N ALA A 10 11.29 -5.73 -3.77
CA ALA A 10 11.39 -6.05 -2.36
C ALA A 10 10.02 -5.94 -1.67
N ILE A 11 9.27 -4.87 -1.89
CA ILE A 11 7.90 -4.73 -1.33
C ILE A 11 6.97 -5.84 -1.83
N ARG A 12 7.01 -6.17 -3.13
CA ARG A 12 6.20 -7.25 -3.72
C ARG A 12 6.49 -8.63 -3.12
N SER A 13 7.67 -8.82 -2.54
CA SER A 13 8.09 -10.08 -1.90
C SER A 13 7.91 -10.09 -0.38
N LEU A 14 7.52 -8.97 0.24
CA LEU A 14 7.26 -8.90 1.68
C LEU A 14 5.99 -9.70 2.00
N ARG A 15 6.16 -10.90 2.55
CA ARG A 15 5.13 -11.60 3.34
C ARG A 15 5.05 -11.00 4.75
N SER A 16 4.91 -9.68 4.83
CA SER A 16 4.82 -8.95 6.09
C SER A 16 3.42 -8.41 6.27
N THR A 17 2.96 -8.42 7.53
CA THR A 17 1.78 -7.65 7.90
C THR A 17 2.15 -6.17 7.95
N PHE A 18 1.36 -5.34 7.28
CA PHE A 18 1.46 -3.89 7.33
C PHE A 18 0.39 -3.34 8.27
N HIS A 19 0.73 -2.31 9.03
CA HIS A 19 -0.19 -1.62 9.93
C HIS A 19 -0.48 -0.23 9.41
N VAL A 20 -1.75 0.14 9.32
CA VAL A 20 -2.13 1.51 8.95
C VAL A 20 -1.78 2.46 10.09
N VAL A 21 -0.89 3.41 9.83
CA VAL A 21 -0.46 4.44 10.82
C VAL A 21 -1.19 5.75 10.60
N LEU A 22 -1.38 6.13 9.34
CA LEU A 22 -2.09 7.35 8.95
C LEU A 22 -2.96 7.05 7.74
N ARG A 23 -4.17 7.61 7.73
CA ARG A 23 -5.03 7.66 6.56
C ARG A 23 -5.81 8.97 6.56
N ASP A 24 -5.60 9.80 5.56
CA ASP A 24 -6.38 11.01 5.31
C ASP A 24 -6.76 11.13 3.83
N SER A 25 -7.22 12.30 3.39
CA SER A 25 -7.66 12.53 2.01
C SER A 25 -6.52 12.56 0.98
N GLN A 26 -5.26 12.66 1.42
CA GLN A 26 -4.06 12.86 0.60
C GLN A 26 -2.96 11.82 0.86
N CYS A 27 -2.90 11.22 2.04
CA CYS A 27 -1.85 10.31 2.46
C CYS A 27 -2.39 9.01 3.08
N LEU A 28 -1.77 7.90 2.72
CA LEU A 28 -1.85 6.64 3.45
C LEU A 28 -0.44 6.24 3.89
N GLU A 29 -0.26 5.95 5.18
CA GLU A 29 1.00 5.44 5.72
C GLU A 29 0.83 4.05 6.30
N LEU A 30 1.72 3.15 5.87
CA LEU A 30 1.77 1.76 6.32
C LEU A 30 3.10 1.51 7.03
N ALA A 31 3.03 1.12 8.30
CA ALA A 31 4.17 0.61 9.04
C ALA A 31 4.36 -0.88 8.77
N PHE A 32 5.61 -1.31 8.65
CA PHE A 32 5.96 -2.72 8.50
C PHE A 32 7.36 -2.96 9.02
N SER A 33 7.61 -4.16 9.51
CA SER A 33 8.96 -4.61 9.85
C SER A 33 9.52 -5.41 8.68
N SER A 34 10.74 -5.09 8.27
CA SER A 34 11.45 -5.80 7.22
C SER A 34 12.93 -5.95 7.58
N VAL A 35 13.49 -7.10 7.22
CA VAL A 35 14.94 -7.36 7.24
C VAL A 35 15.56 -7.09 5.85
N VAL A 36 14.73 -6.97 4.82
CA VAL A 36 15.13 -7.13 3.41
C VAL A 36 15.23 -5.79 2.66
N LEU A 37 14.78 -4.68 3.25
CA LEU A 37 14.92 -3.37 2.60
C LEU A 37 16.38 -2.90 2.68
N ALA A 38 17.14 -3.18 1.63
CA ALA A 38 18.52 -2.74 1.45
C ALA A 38 19.47 -3.12 2.62
N GLY A 39 19.22 -4.27 3.27
CA GLY A 39 20.03 -4.76 4.38
C GLY A 39 19.87 -4.00 5.70
N ALA A 40 18.87 -3.12 5.79
CA ALA A 40 18.51 -2.47 7.04
C ALA A 40 17.46 -3.31 7.77
N GLU A 41 17.81 -3.81 8.95
CA GLU A 41 16.85 -4.37 9.90
C GLU A 41 16.11 -3.23 10.61
N GLY A 42 14.78 -3.27 10.63
CA GLY A 42 14.01 -2.31 11.41
C GLY A 42 12.54 -2.21 11.05
N SER A 43 11.86 -1.34 11.79
CA SER A 43 10.53 -0.88 11.43
C SER A 43 10.64 0.28 10.44
N HIS A 44 9.82 0.23 9.41
CA HIS A 44 9.77 1.22 8.35
C HIS A 44 8.35 1.73 8.18
N ILE A 45 8.22 2.93 7.61
CA ILE A 45 6.94 3.49 7.20
C ILE A 45 7.01 3.76 5.69
N MET A 46 6.02 3.24 4.98
CA MET A 46 5.77 3.51 3.57
C MET A 46 4.59 4.46 3.43
N SER A 47 4.84 5.62 2.83
CA SER A 47 3.84 6.66 2.60
C SER A 47 3.43 6.67 1.14
N PHE A 48 2.13 6.69 0.90
CA PHE A 48 1.52 6.80 -0.42
C PHE A 48 0.76 8.12 -0.51
N THR A 49 1.10 8.94 -1.50
CA THR A 49 0.35 10.17 -1.76
C THR A 49 -0.68 9.91 -2.84
N SER A 50 -1.96 10.07 -2.53
CA SER A 50 -2.99 9.88 -3.54
C SER A 50 -3.13 11.11 -4.46
N PRO A 51 -3.27 10.92 -5.78
CA PRO A 51 -3.69 11.98 -6.68
C PRO A 51 -5.18 12.33 -6.54
N HIS A 52 -6.01 11.42 -6.00
CA HIS A 52 -7.46 11.56 -5.90
C HIS A 52 -7.98 10.94 -4.60
N SER A 53 -8.94 11.52 -3.89
CA SER A 53 -9.39 11.03 -2.57
C SER A 53 -10.07 9.63 -2.57
N ALA A 54 -10.00 8.89 -3.67
CA ALA A 54 -10.45 7.50 -3.79
C ALA A 54 -9.33 6.52 -3.39
N TRP A 55 -9.45 5.96 -2.19
CA TRP A 55 -8.47 5.00 -1.62
C TRP A 55 -8.89 3.54 -1.76
N ALA A 56 -10.15 3.29 -2.12
CA ALA A 56 -10.70 1.95 -2.28
C ALA A 56 -11.18 1.74 -3.72
N MET A 57 -10.42 0.94 -4.46
CA MET A 57 -10.89 0.26 -5.66
C MET A 57 -11.03 -1.22 -5.35
N GLU A 58 -12.09 -1.84 -5.82
CA GLU A 58 -12.30 -3.29 -5.77
C GLU A 58 -11.89 -3.91 -7.10
N TRP A 59 -11.23 -5.06 -7.06
CA TRP A 59 -10.97 -5.85 -8.27
C TRP A 59 -12.24 -6.59 -8.71
N ASP A 60 -12.83 -6.17 -9.82
CA ASP A 60 -13.90 -6.90 -10.50
C ASP A 60 -13.28 -8.02 -11.34
N SER A 61 -13.39 -9.24 -10.83
CA SER A 61 -12.88 -10.44 -11.50
C SER A 61 -13.60 -10.79 -12.80
N VAL A 62 -14.87 -10.37 -12.97
CA VAL A 62 -15.66 -10.65 -14.16
C VAL A 62 -15.18 -9.79 -15.32
N ASN A 63 -15.00 -8.49 -15.07
CA ASN A 63 -14.57 -7.54 -16.08
C ASN A 63 -13.04 -7.35 -16.13
N SER A 64 -12.30 -8.02 -15.24
CA SER A 64 -10.84 -7.91 -15.10
C SER A 64 -10.37 -6.45 -15.00
N ASN A 65 -11.07 -5.66 -14.20
CA ASN A 65 -10.76 -4.25 -14.00
C ASN A 65 -10.92 -3.82 -12.54
N TRP A 66 -10.36 -2.66 -12.21
CA TRP A 66 -10.53 -2.04 -10.91
C TRP A 66 -11.73 -1.09 -10.96
N VAL A 67 -12.66 -1.26 -10.02
CA VAL A 67 -13.86 -0.43 -9.91
C VAL A 67 -13.74 0.45 -8.66
N ALA A 68 -13.89 1.76 -8.82
CA ALA A 68 -13.85 2.67 -7.67
C ALA A 68 -15.05 2.41 -6.74
N ARG A 69 -14.78 2.34 -5.44
CA ARG A 69 -15.78 2.17 -4.38
C ARG A 69 -15.70 3.37 -3.42
N PRO A 70 -16.15 4.57 -3.85
CA PRO A 70 -16.05 5.79 -3.04
C PRO A 70 -16.81 5.73 -1.70
N GLU A 71 -17.81 4.87 -1.61
CA GLU A 71 -18.57 4.56 -0.39
C GLU A 71 -17.74 3.78 0.65
N LEU A 72 -16.64 3.17 0.24
CA LEU A 72 -15.79 2.36 1.09
C LEU A 72 -14.56 3.15 1.54
N SER A 73 -14.19 2.89 2.80
CA SER A 73 -13.08 3.59 3.45
C SER A 73 -11.90 2.66 3.71
N ASN A 74 -11.54 1.80 2.75
CA ASN A 74 -10.44 0.85 2.93
C ASN A 74 -9.09 1.38 2.40
N PRO A 75 -7.96 1.08 3.08
CA PRO A 75 -7.90 0.47 4.40
C PRO A 75 -8.18 1.56 5.46
N ALA A 76 -9.18 1.34 6.32
CA ALA A 76 -9.63 2.38 7.26
C ALA A 76 -8.72 2.46 8.50
N SER A 77 -8.33 1.29 9.00
CA SER A 77 -7.43 1.07 10.14
C SER A 77 -7.06 -0.42 10.20
N GLY A 78 -6.06 -0.79 11.00
CA GLY A 78 -5.74 -2.18 11.29
C GLY A 78 -4.60 -2.76 10.46
N SER A 79 -4.67 -4.07 10.22
CA SER A 79 -3.58 -4.85 9.63
C SER A 79 -3.91 -5.28 8.20
N VAL A 80 -3.07 -4.88 7.26
CA VAL A 80 -3.03 -5.36 5.87
C VAL A 80 -2.11 -6.57 5.83
N VAL A 81 -2.62 -7.72 5.39
CA VAL A 81 -1.88 -8.99 5.46
C VAL A 81 -1.05 -9.23 4.21
N GLU A 82 -1.50 -8.72 3.07
CA GLU A 82 -0.77 -8.77 1.82
C GLU A 82 -0.87 -7.41 1.14
N ALA A 83 0.26 -6.92 0.64
CA ALA A 83 0.33 -5.71 -0.15
C ALA A 83 1.19 -5.96 -1.38
N PHE A 84 0.77 -5.39 -2.51
CA PHE A 84 1.46 -5.48 -3.78
C PHE A 84 1.54 -4.09 -4.39
N VAL A 85 2.76 -3.63 -4.68
CA VAL A 85 2.99 -2.36 -5.35
C VAL A 85 3.53 -2.63 -6.75
N LYS A 86 2.97 -1.96 -7.77
CA LYS A 86 3.57 -1.91 -9.11
C LYS A 86 3.59 -0.50 -9.66
N ARG A 87 4.55 -0.21 -10.55
CA ARG A 87 4.46 0.96 -11.42
C ARG A 87 3.24 0.83 -12.34
N SER A 88 2.64 1.97 -12.64
CA SER A 88 1.57 2.15 -13.62
C SER A 88 1.91 3.36 -14.49
N HIS A 89 1.20 3.56 -15.60
CA HIS A 89 1.42 4.69 -16.49
C HIS A 89 1.28 6.07 -15.81
N THR A 90 0.54 6.15 -14.71
CA THR A 90 0.20 7.41 -14.02
C THR A 90 0.77 7.51 -12.60
N GLY A 91 1.63 6.58 -12.17
CA GLY A 91 2.16 6.54 -10.81
C GLY A 91 2.35 5.10 -10.31
N TYR A 92 1.90 4.80 -9.10
CA TYR A 92 2.09 3.50 -8.45
C TYR A 92 0.76 2.91 -8.02
N MET A 93 0.46 1.68 -8.42
CA MET A 93 -0.73 0.98 -7.97
C MET A 93 -0.38 0.14 -6.76
N LEU A 94 -1.01 0.44 -5.62
CA LEU A 94 -1.02 -0.43 -4.46
C LEU A 94 -2.27 -1.31 -4.53
N SER A 95 -2.11 -2.61 -4.34
CA SER A 95 -3.20 -3.53 -4.07
C SER A 95 -2.95 -4.22 -2.74
N PHE A 96 -4.01 -4.48 -1.97
CA PHE A 96 -3.89 -5.11 -0.67
C PHE A 96 -5.13 -5.91 -0.29
N SER A 97 -4.96 -6.81 0.67
CA SER A 97 -6.05 -7.52 1.35
C SER A 97 -6.04 -7.17 2.85
N ASP A 98 -7.23 -7.00 3.41
CA ASP A 98 -7.42 -6.92 4.86
C ASP A 98 -7.98 -8.25 5.39
N ARG A 99 -7.94 -8.44 6.72
CA ARG A 99 -8.50 -9.64 7.36
C ARG A 99 -10.03 -9.68 7.36
N GLY A 100 -10.69 -8.56 7.03
CA GLY A 100 -12.15 -8.45 7.06
C GLY A 100 -12.81 -9.20 5.90
N SER A 101 -12.17 -9.22 4.73
CA SER A 101 -12.62 -10.00 3.58
C SER A 101 -11.45 -10.47 2.72
N PRO A 102 -10.88 -11.66 2.97
CA PRO A 102 -9.68 -12.15 2.27
C PRO A 102 -9.91 -12.41 0.77
N LEU A 103 -11.16 -12.43 0.32
CA LEU A 103 -11.53 -12.63 -1.09
C LEU A 103 -11.61 -11.31 -1.87
N VAL A 104 -11.62 -10.17 -1.20
CA VAL A 104 -11.70 -8.87 -1.86
C VAL A 104 -10.32 -8.26 -1.91
N ARG A 105 -9.81 -8.07 -3.13
CA ARG A 105 -8.60 -7.29 -3.35
C ARG A 105 -8.97 -5.84 -3.49
N TRP A 106 -8.34 -5.02 -2.66
CA TRP A 106 -8.47 -3.58 -2.66
C TRP A 106 -7.25 -2.95 -3.32
N GLY A 107 -7.34 -1.68 -3.69
CA GLY A 107 -6.19 -0.92 -4.17
C GLY A 107 -6.48 0.53 -4.52
N PHE A 108 -5.43 1.27 -4.83
CA PHE A 108 -5.51 2.64 -5.35
C PHE A 108 -4.24 2.99 -6.12
N THR A 109 -4.30 4.05 -6.92
CA THR A 109 -3.13 4.61 -7.61
C THR A 109 -2.59 5.78 -6.81
N ALA A 110 -1.35 5.68 -6.32
CA ALA A 110 -0.59 6.77 -5.71
C ALA A 110 0.20 7.54 -6.76
N LYS A 111 0.33 8.86 -6.58
CA LYS A 111 1.21 9.72 -7.37
C LYS A 111 2.68 9.47 -7.03
N ALA A 112 2.96 9.23 -5.76
CA ALA A 112 4.30 9.02 -5.25
C ALA A 112 4.30 8.05 -4.07
N ILE A 113 5.45 7.41 -3.86
CA ILE A 113 5.74 6.54 -2.71
C ILE A 113 7.03 7.04 -2.06
N ALA A 114 7.06 7.06 -0.73
CA ALA A 114 8.27 7.30 0.05
C ALA A 114 8.42 6.23 1.13
N ILE A 115 9.66 5.87 1.46
CA ILE A 115 9.97 4.96 2.56
C ILE A 115 10.93 5.67 3.52
N ARG A 116 10.66 5.55 4.81
CA ARG A 116 11.53 6.03 5.89
C ARG A 116 11.63 5.00 7.01
N ALA A 117 12.70 5.08 7.81
CA ALA A 117 12.73 4.37 9.08
C ALA A 117 11.60 4.87 9.98
N ALA A 118 10.93 3.96 10.69
CA ALA A 118 10.02 4.34 11.75
C ALA A 118 10.88 4.86 12.91
N THR A 119 10.79 6.15 13.21
CA THR A 119 11.41 6.70 14.42
C THR A 119 10.74 6.03 15.62
N GLN A 120 11.52 5.36 16.48
CA GLN A 120 11.05 4.94 17.79
C GLN A 120 10.70 6.22 18.56
N ALA A 121 9.42 6.35 18.93
CA ALA A 121 8.97 7.34 19.89
C ALA A 121 9.33 6.90 21.31
#